data_AF-A0A3M1X7Z5-F1
#
_entry.id   AF-A0A3M1X7Z5-F1
#
_cell.length_a   1.000
_cell.length_b   1.000
_cell.length_c   1.000
_cell.angle_alpha   90.00
_cell.angle_beta   90.00
_cell.angle_gamma   90.00
#
_symmetry.space_group_name_H-M   'P 1'
#
loop_
_entity.id
_entity.type
_entity.pdbx_description
1 polymer ?
#
loop_
_entity_poly.entity_id
_entity_poly.type
_entity_poly.pdbx_seq_one_letter_code
_entity_poly.pdbx_strand_id
1 'polypeptide(L)'
;MTNVSLSDLIDALSQPSSAQWQKAWQEFLSRYHRFIYHCINQRCQRWQADRLGYQLNDIVEDIYGQVMVILCQDNARVIRNFAHKSDENRFLAWLAAVCNHAATRYLKQQFFQRALDSDPRSHTQVRAMMAEDNHDEWLMFQWINHCLREKQKTRRNNFERDLFIFFLYTFADFSREQIASLPCLEGIGHRVVDVAVNRIRSVLRQHRFSTDI
;
A
#
# COMPACT_ATOMS: atom_id res chain seq x y z
N MET A 1 -29.07 -16.12 1.71
CA MET A 1 -28.19 -15.20 0.99
C MET A 1 -27.76 -15.89 -0.29
N THR A 2 -28.14 -15.36 -1.45
CA THR A 2 -27.69 -15.88 -2.75
C THR A 2 -26.19 -15.73 -2.83
N ASN A 3 -25.48 -16.83 -3.05
CA ASN A 3 -24.02 -16.82 -3.13
C ASN A 3 -23.58 -16.20 -4.46
N VAL A 4 -23.59 -14.87 -4.53
CA VAL A 4 -23.11 -14.08 -5.69
C VAL A 4 -21.65 -14.44 -5.95
N SER A 5 -21.26 -14.65 -7.20
CA SER A 5 -19.86 -14.95 -7.51
C SER A 5 -18.97 -13.72 -7.21
N LEU A 6 -17.68 -13.94 -6.93
CA LEU A 6 -16.75 -12.83 -6.73
C LEU A 6 -16.70 -11.89 -7.94
N SER A 7 -16.77 -12.44 -9.16
CA SER A 7 -16.73 -11.64 -10.38
C SER A 7 -17.93 -10.71 -10.48
N ASP A 8 -19.13 -11.25 -10.27
CA ASP A 8 -20.37 -10.46 -10.29
C ASP A 8 -20.37 -9.40 -9.19
N LEU A 9 -19.84 -9.74 -8.01
CA LEU A 9 -19.69 -8.82 -6.90
C LEU A 9 -18.75 -7.66 -7.25
N ILE A 10 -17.56 -7.94 -7.80
CA ILE A 10 -16.59 -6.92 -8.23
C ILE A 10 -17.16 -6.02 -9.31
N ASP A 11 -17.88 -6.59 -10.29
CA ASP A 11 -18.46 -5.82 -11.38
C ASP A 11 -19.59 -4.89 -10.88
N ALA A 12 -20.43 -5.37 -9.96
CA ALA A 12 -21.46 -4.56 -9.33
C ALA A 12 -20.88 -3.44 -8.43
N LEU A 13 -19.81 -3.71 -7.68
CA LEU A 13 -19.09 -2.71 -6.88
C LEU A 13 -18.48 -1.60 -7.75
N SER A 14 -18.12 -1.92 -8.98
CA SER A 14 -17.46 -1.02 -9.93
C SER A 14 -18.41 -0.05 -10.64
N GLN A 15 -19.73 -0.15 -10.39
CA GLN A 15 -20.78 0.64 -11.04
C GLN A 15 -21.59 1.46 -10.02
N PRO A 16 -21.10 2.63 -9.56
CA PRO A 16 -21.76 3.44 -8.53
C PRO A 16 -23.19 3.87 -8.86
N SER A 17 -23.49 4.03 -10.15
CA SER A 17 -24.81 4.44 -10.64
C SER A 17 -25.83 3.29 -10.74
N SER A 18 -25.42 2.05 -10.46
CA SER A 18 -26.31 0.90 -10.55
C SER A 18 -27.19 0.76 -9.31
N ALA A 19 -28.45 0.34 -9.48
CA ALA A 19 -29.34 0.01 -8.36
C ALA A 19 -28.82 -1.16 -7.51
N GLN A 20 -27.85 -1.93 -8.02
CA GLN A 20 -27.24 -3.06 -7.35
C GLN A 20 -26.01 -2.68 -6.53
N TRP A 21 -25.45 -1.48 -6.72
CA TRP A 21 -24.22 -1.04 -6.08
C TRP A 21 -24.28 -1.12 -4.55
N GLN A 22 -25.37 -0.62 -3.96
CA GLN A 22 -25.55 -0.64 -2.51
C GLN A 22 -25.67 -2.08 -1.97
N LYS A 23 -26.38 -2.96 -2.70
CA LYS A 23 -26.51 -4.37 -2.34
C LYS A 23 -25.17 -5.11 -2.47
N ALA A 24 -24.38 -4.78 -3.49
CA ALA A 24 -23.05 -5.32 -3.69
C ALA A 24 -22.11 -4.93 -2.54
N TRP A 25 -22.14 -3.68 -2.09
CA TRP A 25 -21.37 -3.27 -0.91
C TRP A 25 -21.82 -3.96 0.38
N GLN A 26 -23.13 -4.13 0.57
CA GLN A 26 -23.63 -4.88 1.72
C GLN A 26 -23.15 -6.33 1.70
N GLU A 27 -23.20 -7.00 0.55
CA GLU A 27 -22.71 -8.36 0.39
C GLU A 27 -21.18 -8.43 0.60
N PHE A 28 -20.43 -7.49 0.03
CA PHE A 28 -18.98 -7.38 0.22
C PHE A 28 -18.61 -7.24 1.70
N LEU A 29 -19.25 -6.31 2.42
CA LEU A 29 -19.01 -6.11 3.84
C LEU A 29 -19.42 -7.35 4.63
N SER A 30 -20.57 -7.95 4.34
CA SER A 30 -21.01 -9.18 4.99
C SER A 30 -19.96 -10.30 4.89
N ARG A 31 -19.36 -10.48 3.72
CA ARG A 31 -18.33 -11.51 3.46
C ARG A 31 -16.97 -11.18 4.07
N TYR A 32 -16.49 -9.96 3.87
CA TYR A 32 -15.06 -9.67 4.06
C TYR A 32 -14.75 -8.78 5.27
N HIS A 33 -15.74 -8.19 5.97
CA HIS A 33 -15.45 -7.33 7.14
C HIS A 33 -14.58 -8.05 8.18
N ARG A 34 -14.95 -9.27 8.58
CA ARG A 34 -14.19 -10.06 9.59
C ARG A 34 -12.76 -10.32 9.14
N PHE A 35 -12.57 -10.59 7.86
CA PHE A 35 -11.25 -10.83 7.28
C PHE A 35 -10.39 -9.56 7.32
N ILE A 36 -10.96 -8.41 6.94
CA ILE A 36 -10.28 -7.11 7.02
C ILE A 36 -9.86 -6.81 8.46
N TYR A 37 -10.79 -6.91 9.42
CA TYR A 37 -10.48 -6.72 10.84
C TYR A 37 -9.41 -7.70 11.34
N HIS A 38 -9.45 -8.96 10.91
CA HIS A 38 -8.44 -9.94 11.28
C HIS A 38 -7.04 -9.54 10.78
N CYS A 39 -6.91 -9.16 9.50
CA CYS A 39 -5.65 -8.71 8.93
C CYS A 39 -5.10 -7.47 9.65
N ILE A 40 -5.95 -6.48 9.93
CA ILE A 40 -5.57 -5.25 10.64
C ILE A 40 -5.10 -5.59 12.06
N ASN A 41 -5.88 -6.35 12.83
CA ASN A 41 -5.53 -6.76 14.19
C ASN A 41 -4.20 -7.51 14.24
N GLN A 42 -3.99 -8.46 13.33
CA GLN A 42 -2.74 -9.21 13.26
C GLN A 42 -1.55 -8.28 13.03
N ARG A 43 -1.69 -7.27 12.16
CA ARG A 43 -0.64 -6.29 11.91
C ARG A 43 -0.41 -5.38 13.12
N CYS A 44 -1.47 -4.87 13.75
CA CYS A 44 -1.38 -4.04 14.95
C CYS A 44 -0.71 -4.77 16.12
N GLN A 45 -0.99 -6.06 16.31
CA GLN A 45 -0.35 -6.88 17.34
C GLN A 45 1.15 -7.07 17.09
N ARG A 46 1.55 -7.32 15.83
CA ARG A 46 2.98 -7.39 15.45
C ARG A 46 3.70 -6.09 15.75
N TRP A 47 3.04 -4.97 15.50
CA TRP A 47 3.51 -3.63 15.80
C TRP A 47 3.23 -3.18 17.25
N GLN A 48 2.80 -4.10 18.13
CA GLN A 48 2.51 -3.86 19.54
C GLN A 48 1.75 -2.54 19.77
N ALA A 49 0.73 -2.28 18.95
CA ALA A 49 0.03 -1.01 18.88
C ALA A 49 -0.56 -0.55 20.23
N ASP A 50 -0.86 -1.48 21.14
CA ASP A 50 -1.29 -1.20 22.52
C ASP A 50 -0.30 -0.30 23.28
N ARG A 51 1.00 -0.36 22.92
CA ARG A 51 2.05 0.49 23.49
C ARG A 51 1.96 1.94 23.03
N LEU A 52 1.19 2.21 21.99
CA LEU A 52 0.79 3.56 21.63
C LEU A 52 -0.20 4.14 22.65
N GLY A 53 -0.56 3.48 23.75
CA GLY A 53 -1.38 4.09 24.80
C GLY A 53 -2.78 4.54 24.36
N TYR A 54 -3.18 4.20 23.14
CA TYR A 54 -4.56 4.28 22.65
C TYR A 54 -5.25 2.94 22.92
N GLN A 55 -6.58 2.95 22.91
CA GLN A 55 -7.29 1.67 22.87
C GLN A 55 -7.04 1.02 21.51
N LEU A 56 -6.57 -0.23 21.51
CA LEU A 56 -6.31 -0.98 20.27
C LEU A 56 -7.49 -0.91 19.29
N ASN A 57 -8.71 -0.95 19.83
CA ASN A 57 -9.93 -0.86 19.06
C ASN A 57 -10.02 0.43 18.25
N ASP A 58 -9.65 1.58 18.82
CA ASP A 58 -9.71 2.87 18.13
C ASP A 58 -8.73 2.90 16.94
N ILE A 59 -7.51 2.39 17.15
CA ILE A 59 -6.51 2.25 16.08
C ILE A 59 -7.03 1.34 14.96
N VAL A 60 -7.64 0.22 15.34
CA VAL A 60 -8.16 -0.77 14.37
C VAL A 60 -9.31 -0.17 13.56
N GLU A 61 -10.24 0.57 14.20
CA GLU A 61 -11.33 1.26 13.52
C GLU A 61 -10.82 2.36 12.57
N ASP A 62 -9.82 3.15 12.99
CA ASP A 62 -9.20 4.16 12.13
C ASP A 62 -8.57 3.53 10.87
N ILE A 63 -7.80 2.46 11.06
CA ILE A 63 -7.19 1.74 9.94
C ILE A 63 -8.27 1.12 9.05
N TYR A 64 -9.32 0.55 9.63
CA TYR A 64 -10.45 0.00 8.89
C TYR A 64 -11.10 1.08 8.02
N GLY A 65 -11.33 2.27 8.58
CA GLY A 65 -11.79 3.45 7.85
C GLY A 65 -10.88 3.80 6.67
N GLN A 66 -9.55 3.78 6.86
CA GLN A 66 -8.61 4.03 5.76
C GLN A 66 -8.67 2.95 4.66
N VAL A 67 -8.78 1.67 5.04
CA VAL A 67 -8.97 0.58 4.07
C VAL A 67 -10.25 0.82 3.25
N MET A 68 -11.34 1.23 3.90
CA MET A 68 -12.59 1.52 3.21
C MET A 68 -12.47 2.70 2.26
N VAL A 69 -11.78 3.76 2.66
CA VAL A 69 -11.47 4.89 1.75
C VAL A 69 -10.69 4.39 0.54
N ILE A 70 -9.63 3.61 0.72
CA ILE A 70 -8.81 3.06 -0.38
C ILE A 70 -9.65 2.22 -1.34
N LEU A 71 -10.52 1.36 -0.80
CA LEU A 71 -11.36 0.48 -1.60
C LEU A 71 -12.47 1.23 -2.35
N CYS A 72 -12.99 2.33 -1.80
CA CYS A 72 -14.03 3.15 -2.43
C CYS A 72 -13.47 4.21 -3.39
N GLN A 73 -12.20 4.61 -3.26
CA GLN A 73 -11.60 5.71 -3.99
C GLN A 73 -11.70 5.53 -5.52
N ASP A 74 -11.92 6.66 -6.23
CA ASP A 74 -11.98 6.72 -7.69
C ASP A 74 -12.99 5.73 -8.31
N ASN A 75 -14.18 5.63 -7.72
CA ASN A 75 -15.24 4.69 -8.10
C ASN A 75 -14.78 3.23 -7.98
N ALA A 76 -14.25 2.87 -6.81
CA ALA A 76 -13.68 1.57 -6.52
C ALA A 76 -12.61 1.11 -7.53
N ARG A 77 -11.77 2.05 -8.01
CA ARG A 77 -10.76 1.77 -9.05
C ARG A 77 -9.86 0.60 -8.67
N VAL A 78 -9.47 0.53 -7.40
CA VAL A 78 -8.57 -0.48 -6.85
C VAL A 78 -9.19 -1.87 -6.95
N ILE A 79 -10.48 -2.02 -6.61
CA ILE A 79 -11.24 -3.27 -6.77
C ILE A 79 -11.47 -3.59 -8.25
N ARG A 80 -11.89 -2.61 -9.05
CA ARG A 80 -12.20 -2.78 -10.48
C ARG A 80 -11.00 -3.30 -11.28
N ASN A 81 -9.80 -2.84 -10.93
CA ASN A 81 -8.56 -3.20 -11.61
C ASN A 81 -7.98 -4.55 -11.15
N PHE A 82 -8.64 -5.26 -10.23
CA PHE A 82 -8.21 -6.59 -9.83
C PHE A 82 -8.40 -7.58 -10.99
N ALA A 83 -7.30 -8.22 -11.41
CA ALA A 83 -7.27 -9.01 -12.64
C ALA A 83 -7.90 -10.41 -12.51
N HIS A 84 -7.85 -11.02 -11.33
CA HIS A 84 -8.22 -12.43 -11.13
C HIS A 84 -9.61 -12.58 -10.51
N LYS A 85 -10.62 -11.92 -11.09
CA LYS A 85 -11.98 -11.80 -10.51
C LYS A 85 -12.70 -13.12 -10.21
N SER A 86 -12.27 -14.23 -10.81
CA SER A 86 -12.82 -15.57 -10.58
C SER A 86 -12.15 -16.34 -9.44
N ASP A 87 -11.05 -15.85 -8.87
CA ASP A 87 -10.25 -16.54 -7.86
C ASP A 87 -10.31 -15.81 -6.51
N GLU A 88 -11.13 -16.35 -5.60
CA GLU A 88 -11.35 -15.76 -4.28
C GLU A 88 -10.13 -15.84 -3.37
N ASN A 89 -9.30 -16.87 -3.50
CA ASN A 89 -8.07 -16.97 -2.70
C ASN A 89 -7.07 -15.87 -3.09
N ARG A 90 -6.92 -15.61 -4.40
CA ARG A 90 -6.09 -14.49 -4.87
C ARG A 90 -6.66 -13.14 -4.44
N PHE A 91 -7.99 -13.02 -4.39
CA PHE A 91 -8.64 -11.80 -3.92
C PHE A 91 -8.40 -11.56 -2.44
N LEU A 92 -8.52 -12.58 -1.60
CA LEU A 92 -8.21 -12.50 -0.17
C LEU A 92 -6.74 -12.14 0.07
N ALA A 93 -5.80 -12.75 -0.66
CA ALA A 93 -4.39 -12.40 -0.57
C ALA A 93 -4.12 -10.94 -0.96
N TRP A 94 -4.76 -10.47 -2.04
CA TRP A 94 -4.69 -9.08 -2.46
C TRP A 94 -5.31 -8.13 -1.43
N LEU A 95 -6.47 -8.46 -0.88
CA LEU A 95 -7.17 -7.66 0.13
C LEU A 95 -6.33 -7.58 1.41
N ALA A 96 -5.71 -8.70 1.83
CA ALA A 96 -4.78 -8.71 2.95
C ALA A 96 -3.57 -7.79 2.69
N ALA A 97 -3.05 -7.73 1.46
CA ALA A 97 -1.98 -6.80 1.10
C ALA A 97 -2.43 -5.33 1.23
N VAL A 98 -3.65 -5.00 0.79
CA VAL A 98 -4.24 -3.66 0.98
C VAL A 98 -4.37 -3.33 2.47
N CYS A 99 -4.89 -4.25 3.28
CA CYS A 99 -5.05 -4.06 4.73
C CYS A 99 -3.70 -3.86 5.42
N ASN A 100 -2.71 -4.70 5.10
CA ASN A 100 -1.37 -4.61 5.67
C ASN A 100 -0.70 -3.29 5.30
N HIS A 101 -0.82 -2.85 4.05
CA HIS A 101 -0.24 -1.58 3.61
C HIS A 101 -0.87 -0.39 4.33
N ALA A 102 -2.20 -0.35 4.45
CA ALA A 102 -2.91 0.69 5.19
C ALA A 102 -2.50 0.72 6.67
N ALA A 103 -2.46 -0.46 7.32
CA ALA A 103 -2.07 -0.59 8.72
C ALA A 103 -0.61 -0.16 8.95
N THR A 104 0.34 -0.63 8.15
CA THR A 104 1.74 -0.24 8.25
C THR A 104 1.90 1.26 8.05
N ARG A 105 1.23 1.85 7.06
CA ARG A 105 1.27 3.30 6.81
C ARG A 105 0.74 4.09 8.00
N TYR A 106 -0.44 3.73 8.52
CA TYR A 106 -1.04 4.38 9.69
C TYR A 106 -0.10 4.32 10.90
N LEU A 107 0.41 3.12 11.21
CA LEU A 107 1.26 2.90 12.37
C LEU A 107 2.59 3.64 12.24
N LYS A 108 3.26 3.59 11.07
CA LYS A 108 4.48 4.37 10.80
C LYS A 108 4.24 5.86 11.06
N GLN A 109 3.12 6.42 10.62
CA GLN A 109 2.78 7.83 10.85
C GLN A 109 2.57 8.15 12.35
N GLN A 110 1.79 7.33 13.07
CA GLN A 110 1.55 7.53 14.50
C GLN A 110 2.82 7.40 15.34
N PHE A 111 3.66 6.40 15.05
CA PHE A 111 4.93 6.20 15.75
C PHE A 111 5.92 7.31 15.44
N PHE A 112 6.00 7.80 14.20
CA PHE A 112 6.86 8.92 13.84
C PHE A 112 6.43 10.21 14.53
N GLN A 113 5.12 10.50 14.54
CA GLN A 113 4.59 11.67 15.24
C GLN A 113 4.95 11.63 16.72
N ARG A 114 4.80 10.47 17.38
CA ARG A 114 5.23 10.31 18.77
C ARG A 114 6.72 10.46 18.98
N ALA A 115 7.55 9.95 18.08
CA ALA A 115 8.99 10.14 18.18
C ALA A 115 9.31 11.64 18.22
N LEU A 116 8.69 12.46 17.35
CA LEU A 116 8.86 13.91 17.40
C LEU A 116 8.42 14.53 18.73
N ASP A 117 7.35 14.00 19.33
CA ASP A 117 6.71 14.58 20.52
C ASP A 117 7.26 14.04 21.87
N SER A 118 8.12 13.01 21.89
CA SER A 118 8.50 12.29 23.12
C SER A 118 10.02 12.15 23.42
N ASP A 119 10.31 11.87 24.70
CA ASP A 119 11.64 11.70 25.32
C ASP A 119 12.53 10.68 24.58
N PRO A 120 13.88 10.85 24.51
CA PRO A 120 14.79 10.03 23.69
C PRO A 120 14.71 8.51 23.90
N ARG A 121 14.18 8.04 25.03
CA ARG A 121 13.99 6.61 25.31
C ARG A 121 12.91 5.95 24.44
N SER A 122 11.87 6.70 24.06
CA SER A 122 10.81 6.22 23.14
C SER A 122 11.34 6.01 21.72
N HIS A 123 12.35 6.77 21.30
CA HIS A 123 12.94 6.68 19.95
C HIS A 123 13.62 5.34 19.67
N THR A 124 14.28 4.76 20.68
CA THR A 124 15.03 3.50 20.52
C THR A 124 14.09 2.31 20.28
N GLN A 125 12.94 2.27 20.95
CA GLN A 125 11.95 1.22 20.74
C GLN A 125 11.25 1.36 19.39
N VAL A 126 10.85 2.58 19.01
CA VAL A 126 10.27 2.84 17.69
C VAL A 126 11.23 2.42 16.58
N ARG A 127 12.53 2.74 16.71
CA ARG A 127 13.55 2.32 15.75
C ARG A 127 13.69 0.81 15.64
N ALA A 128 13.66 0.07 16.76
CA ALA A 128 13.79 -1.39 16.74
C ALA A 128 12.62 -2.06 16.01
N MET A 129 11.40 -1.57 16.21
CA MET A 129 10.20 -2.11 15.56
C MET A 129 10.17 -1.78 14.07
N MET A 130 10.57 -0.56 13.69
CA MET A 130 10.75 -0.22 12.28
C MET A 130 11.86 -1.04 11.63
N ALA A 131 12.91 -1.42 12.37
CA ALA A 131 14.03 -2.20 11.84
C ALA A 131 13.66 -3.65 11.47
N GLU A 132 12.77 -4.30 12.22
CA GLU A 132 12.30 -5.66 11.88
C GLU A 132 11.45 -5.69 10.61
N ASP A 133 10.47 -4.78 10.46
CA ASP A 133 9.65 -4.69 9.23
C ASP A 133 10.48 -4.20 8.03
N ASN A 134 11.54 -3.40 8.29
CA ASN A 134 12.47 -2.94 7.26
C ASN A 134 13.31 -4.05 6.64
N HIS A 135 13.47 -5.24 7.24
CA HIS A 135 14.34 -6.27 6.67
C HIS A 135 13.77 -6.84 5.36
N ASP A 136 12.49 -7.24 5.36
CA ASP A 136 11.81 -7.73 4.16
C ASP A 136 11.66 -6.62 3.12
N GLU A 137 11.35 -5.41 3.59
CA GLU A 137 11.26 -4.21 2.74
C GLU A 137 12.60 -3.91 2.06
N TRP A 138 13.71 -4.08 2.78
CA TRP A 138 15.07 -3.90 2.30
C TRP A 138 15.50 -5.00 1.31
N LEU A 139 15.18 -6.26 1.58
CA LEU A 139 15.45 -7.35 0.63
C LEU A 139 14.69 -7.14 -0.69
N MET A 140 13.41 -6.74 -0.60
CA MET A 140 12.62 -6.38 -1.77
C MET A 140 13.23 -5.18 -2.52
N PHE A 141 13.67 -4.15 -1.79
CA PHE A 141 14.38 -3.01 -2.36
C PHE A 141 15.66 -3.42 -3.09
N GLN A 142 16.49 -4.28 -2.50
CA GLN A 142 17.73 -4.77 -3.11
C GLN A 142 17.44 -5.55 -4.39
N TRP A 143 16.45 -6.44 -4.35
CA TRP A 143 16.03 -7.21 -5.52
C TRP A 143 15.49 -6.31 -6.65
N ILE A 144 14.61 -5.36 -6.34
CA ILE A 144 14.09 -4.39 -7.31
C ILE A 144 15.23 -3.57 -7.93
N ASN A 145 16.16 -3.08 -7.11
CA ASN A 145 17.34 -2.35 -7.58
C ASN A 145 18.16 -3.18 -8.55
N HIS A 146 18.43 -4.44 -8.21
CA HIS A 146 19.18 -5.36 -9.04
C HIS A 146 18.48 -5.56 -10.40
N CYS A 147 17.20 -5.93 -10.40
CA CYS A 147 16.40 -6.12 -11.60
C CYS A 147 16.36 -4.87 -12.51
N LEU A 148 16.22 -3.68 -11.91
CA LEU A 148 16.18 -2.43 -12.66
C LEU A 148 17.55 -2.07 -13.27
N ARG A 149 18.64 -2.30 -12.54
CA ARG A 149 20.02 -2.02 -12.99
C ARG A 149 20.48 -3.00 -14.07
N GLU A 150 20.12 -4.28 -13.99
CA GLU A 150 20.45 -5.27 -15.02
C GLU A 150 19.83 -4.94 -16.39
N LYS A 151 18.61 -4.40 -16.40
CA LYS A 151 17.91 -4.00 -17.64
C LYS A 151 18.41 -2.66 -18.19
N GLN A 152 19.22 -1.92 -17.45
CA GLN A 152 19.76 -0.64 -17.87
C GLN A 152 20.96 -0.80 -18.83
N LYS A 153 20.76 -1.49 -19.95
CA LYS A 153 21.79 -1.69 -20.99
C LYS A 153 22.15 -0.41 -21.74
N THR A 154 21.35 0.65 -21.60
CA THR A 154 21.60 1.99 -22.17
C THR A 154 21.57 3.03 -21.07
N ARG A 155 22.66 3.81 -20.92
CA ARG A 155 22.76 4.92 -19.96
C ARG A 155 21.66 5.95 -20.24
N ARG A 156 20.60 5.93 -19.43
CA ARG A 156 19.60 7.00 -19.39
C ARG A 156 20.04 8.05 -18.38
N ASN A 157 20.13 9.31 -18.83
CA ASN A 157 20.64 10.44 -18.04
C ASN A 157 19.90 10.74 -16.73
N ASN A 158 18.75 10.10 -16.45
CA ASN A 158 17.94 10.35 -15.25
C ASN A 158 17.60 9.10 -14.44
N PHE A 159 18.20 7.94 -14.76
CA PHE A 159 17.76 6.68 -14.14
C PHE A 159 17.93 6.68 -12.61
N GLU A 160 19.08 7.11 -12.09
CA GLU A 160 19.31 7.16 -10.64
C GLU A 160 18.31 8.08 -9.93
N ARG A 161 17.98 9.22 -10.56
CA ARG A 161 16.96 10.14 -10.04
C ARG A 161 15.57 9.50 -10.05
N ASP A 162 15.18 8.89 -11.17
CA ASP A 162 13.86 8.24 -11.30
C ASP A 162 13.72 7.07 -10.30
N LEU A 163 14.81 6.34 -10.09
CA LEU A 163 14.92 5.26 -9.12
C LEU A 163 14.81 5.78 -7.69
N PHE A 164 15.52 6.86 -7.35
CA PHE A 164 15.40 7.54 -6.05
C PHE A 164 13.98 8.05 -5.78
N ILE A 165 13.37 8.72 -6.76
CA ILE A 165 11.97 9.17 -6.69
C ILE A 165 11.04 7.97 -6.48
N PHE A 166 11.22 6.89 -7.22
CA PHE A 166 10.41 5.67 -7.06
C PHE A 166 10.55 5.08 -5.66
N PHE A 167 11.74 5.11 -5.07
CA PHE A 167 11.95 4.66 -3.70
C PHE A 167 11.25 5.52 -2.66
N LEU A 168 11.42 6.83 -2.75
CA LEU A 168 10.73 7.75 -1.85
C LEU A 168 9.21 7.58 -1.92
N TYR A 169 8.69 7.40 -3.14
CA TYR A 169 7.25 7.24 -3.36
C TYR A 169 6.72 5.89 -2.90
N THR A 170 7.45 4.79 -3.17
CA THR A 170 6.91 3.42 -3.00
C THR A 170 7.21 2.82 -1.63
N PHE A 171 8.36 3.16 -1.06
CA PHE A 171 8.86 2.55 0.19
C PHE A 171 8.87 3.55 1.34
N ALA A 172 9.24 4.81 1.08
CA ALA A 172 9.23 5.83 2.11
C ALA A 172 7.86 6.53 2.28
N ASP A 173 6.87 6.18 1.46
CA ASP A 173 5.49 6.70 1.52
C ASP A 173 5.35 8.21 1.28
N PHE A 174 6.35 8.86 0.68
CA PHE A 174 6.32 10.30 0.40
C PHE A 174 5.29 10.62 -0.69
N SER A 175 4.49 11.67 -0.45
CA SER A 175 3.58 12.21 -1.45
C SER A 175 4.33 12.91 -2.59
N ARG A 176 3.64 13.19 -3.69
CA ARG A 176 4.24 13.91 -4.83
C ARG A 176 4.69 15.31 -4.44
N GLU A 177 3.91 15.94 -3.58
CA GLU A 177 4.16 17.26 -2.99
C GLU A 177 5.40 17.21 -2.10
N GLN A 178 5.51 16.19 -1.22
CA GLN A 178 6.67 16.01 -0.35
C GLN A 178 7.94 15.71 -1.12
N ILE A 179 7.87 14.92 -2.20
CA ILE A 179 9.05 14.62 -3.04
C ILE A 179 9.49 15.87 -3.80
N ALA A 180 8.54 16.63 -4.36
CA ALA A 180 8.85 17.84 -5.13
C ALA A 180 9.39 18.99 -4.26
N SER A 181 9.12 18.97 -2.95
CA SER A 181 9.67 19.95 -2.00
C SER A 181 11.07 19.60 -1.49
N LEU A 182 11.65 18.45 -1.87
CA LEU A 182 12.99 18.07 -1.43
C LEU A 182 14.07 18.97 -2.08
N PRO A 183 15.00 19.55 -1.29
CA PRO A 183 16.06 20.41 -1.82
C PRO A 183 16.96 19.71 -2.86
N CYS A 184 17.20 18.42 -2.72
CA CYS A 184 18.00 17.64 -3.68
C CYS A 184 17.27 17.37 -5.00
N LEU A 185 15.98 17.70 -5.09
CA LEU A 185 15.12 17.54 -6.26
C LEU A 185 14.50 18.89 -6.68
N GLU A 186 15.14 20.00 -6.30
CA GLU A 186 14.62 21.34 -6.60
C GLU A 186 14.31 21.51 -8.10
N GLY A 187 13.15 22.14 -8.38
CA GLY A 187 12.68 22.38 -9.74
C GLY A 187 11.97 21.21 -10.42
N ILE A 188 11.81 20.05 -9.77
CA ILE A 188 10.92 19.00 -10.30
C ILE A 188 9.45 19.28 -9.95
N GLY A 189 8.58 19.29 -10.96
CA GLY A 189 7.13 19.36 -10.73
C GLY A 189 6.54 18.00 -10.37
N HIS A 190 5.33 17.99 -9.79
CA HIS A 190 4.61 16.75 -9.41
C HIS A 190 4.46 15.77 -10.61
N ARG A 191 4.31 16.32 -11.83
CA ARG A 191 4.23 15.53 -13.06
C ARG A 191 5.50 14.72 -13.33
N VAL A 192 6.67 15.24 -12.97
CA VAL A 192 7.95 14.52 -13.12
C VAL A 192 7.99 13.32 -12.19
N VAL A 193 7.49 13.48 -10.95
CA VAL A 193 7.36 12.38 -9.98
C VAL A 193 6.48 11.27 -10.54
N ASP A 194 5.29 11.61 -11.06
CA ASP A 194 4.38 10.64 -11.68
C ASP A 194 5.01 9.89 -12.86
N VAL A 195 5.72 10.61 -13.73
CA VAL A 195 6.39 10.02 -14.90
C VAL A 195 7.50 9.07 -14.47
N ALA A 196 8.32 9.46 -13.48
CA ALA A 196 9.40 8.63 -12.95
C ALA A 196 8.84 7.33 -12.34
N VAL A 197 7.85 7.45 -11.46
CA VAL A 197 7.20 6.29 -10.81
C VAL A 197 6.58 5.35 -11.83
N ASN A 198 5.80 5.87 -12.79
CA ASN A 198 5.14 5.05 -13.79
C ASN A 198 6.13 4.37 -14.74
N ARG A 199 7.25 5.03 -15.05
CA ARG A 199 8.32 4.46 -15.86
C ARG A 199 8.96 3.25 -15.17
N ILE A 200 9.35 3.39 -13.90
CA ILE A 200 9.94 2.29 -13.13
C ILE A 200 8.93 1.14 -12.98
N ARG A 201 7.65 1.43 -12.67
CA ARG A 201 6.57 0.42 -12.64
C ARG A 201 6.40 -0.31 -13.97
N SER A 202 6.57 0.38 -15.09
CA SER A 202 6.49 -0.24 -16.42
C SER A 202 7.62 -1.25 -16.64
N VAL A 203 8.85 -0.92 -16.22
CA VAL A 203 10.00 -1.82 -16.32
C VAL A 203 9.81 -3.05 -15.44
N LEU A 204 9.36 -2.88 -14.19
CA LEU A 204 9.09 -3.99 -13.27
C LEU A 204 7.98 -4.91 -13.79
N ARG A 205 6.91 -4.35 -14.36
CA ARG A 205 5.84 -5.14 -14.99
C ARG A 205 6.37 -6.00 -16.13
N GLN A 206 7.23 -5.45 -16.99
CA GLN A 206 7.89 -6.22 -18.05
C GLN A 206 8.79 -7.33 -17.50
N HIS A 207 9.37 -7.15 -16.31
CA HIS A 207 10.17 -8.20 -15.67
C HIS A 207 9.31 -9.38 -15.20
N ARG A 208 8.10 -9.11 -14.68
CA ARG A 208 7.18 -10.13 -14.17
C ARG A 208 6.68 -11.10 -15.26
N PHE A 209 6.67 -10.68 -16.53
CA PHE A 209 6.30 -11.51 -17.68
C PHE A 209 7.49 -12.18 -18.38
N SER A 210 8.72 -11.96 -17.91
CA SER A 210 9.93 -12.48 -18.54
C SER A 210 10.53 -13.68 -17.80
N THR A 211 9.96 -14.04 -16.65
CA THR A 211 10.41 -15.13 -15.77
C THR A 211 9.58 -16.42 -15.90
N ASP A 212 8.69 -16.51 -16.89
CA ASP A 212 8.10 -17.78 -17.32
C ASP A 212 9.07 -18.48 -18.29
N ILE A 213 10.10 -19.12 -17.74
CA ILE A 213 10.83 -20.26 -18.31
C ILE A 213 10.86 -21.34 -17.23
#